data_AF-A0A2I8A1A0-F1
#
_entry.id   AF-A0A2I8A1A0-F1
#
_cell.length_a   1.000
_cell.length_b   1.000
_cell.length_c   1.000
_cell.angle_alpha   90.00
_cell.angle_beta   90.00
_cell.angle_gamma   90.00
#
_symmetry.space_group_name_H-M   'P 1'
#
loop_
_entity.id
_entity.type
_entity.pdbx_description
1 polymer ?
#
loop_
_entity_poly.entity_id
_entity_poly.type
_entity_poly.pdbx_seq_one_letter_code
_entity_poly.pdbx_strand_id
1 'polypeptide(L)'
;MEIARLQELKQKLTHEAELADIWSFYMDNFADYPEFTDLGEPAANDYLNAVVQKTCQQMFGQSIKINGFFLIHIPQYQLFHGPFQVAGRIGGMIYFEDLKVGLIAVSADYPPSDLVKYSRFSEILNLSPPNHSDRN
;
A
#
# COMPACT_ATOMS: atom_id res chain seq x y z
N MET A 1 -11.35 -2.79 17.76
CA MET A 1 -10.68 -3.41 16.60
C MET A 1 -10.62 -4.93 16.79
N GLU A 2 -10.91 -5.71 15.75
CA GLU A 2 -10.82 -7.19 15.74
C GLU A 2 -9.62 -7.64 14.91
N ILE A 3 -8.50 -7.98 15.55
CA ILE A 3 -7.22 -8.22 14.84
C ILE A 3 -7.28 -9.42 13.88
N ALA A 4 -8.17 -10.38 14.14
CA ALA A 4 -8.42 -11.52 13.26
C ALA A 4 -8.86 -11.10 11.84
N ARG A 5 -9.46 -9.91 11.69
CA ARG A 5 -9.89 -9.37 10.39
C ARG A 5 -8.72 -8.98 9.49
N LEU A 6 -7.48 -8.97 9.98
CA LEU A 6 -6.30 -8.80 9.12
C LEU A 6 -6.18 -9.93 8.09
N GLN A 7 -6.58 -11.14 8.43
CA GLN A 7 -6.62 -12.25 7.47
C GLN A 7 -7.66 -11.99 6.38
N GLU A 8 -8.80 -11.39 6.73
CA GLU A 8 -9.81 -10.98 5.75
C GLU A 8 -9.28 -9.85 4.86
N LEU A 9 -8.58 -8.86 5.41
CA LEU A 9 -7.94 -7.80 4.63
C LEU A 9 -6.91 -8.39 3.64
N LYS A 10 -6.11 -9.37 4.06
CA LYS A 10 -5.19 -10.11 3.17
C LYS A 10 -5.95 -10.78 2.02
N GLN A 11 -7.02 -11.51 2.33
CA GLN A 11 -7.84 -12.18 1.31
C GLN A 11 -8.46 -11.20 0.32
N LYS A 12 -9.00 -10.09 0.81
CA LYS A 12 -9.55 -9.00 -0.02
C LYS A 12 -8.49 -8.39 -0.92
N LEU A 13 -7.31 -8.10 -0.37
CA LEU A 13 -6.23 -7.50 -1.14
C LEU A 13 -5.81 -8.37 -2.35
N THR A 14 -5.82 -9.69 -2.19
CA THR A 14 -5.45 -10.64 -3.25
C THR A 14 -6.56 -10.89 -4.27
N HIS A 15 -7.82 -10.99 -3.84
CA HIS A 15 -8.89 -11.52 -4.69
C HIS A 15 -9.96 -10.51 -5.10
N GLU A 16 -10.13 -9.42 -4.34
CA GLU A 16 -11.18 -8.45 -4.60
C GLU A 16 -10.87 -7.66 -5.89
N ALA A 17 -11.89 -7.46 -6.72
CA ALA A 17 -11.77 -6.68 -7.94
C ALA A 17 -11.97 -5.19 -7.66
N GLU A 18 -12.92 -4.87 -6.80
CA GLU A 18 -13.27 -3.51 -6.42
C GLU A 18 -12.30 -2.97 -5.36
N LEU A 19 -11.34 -2.15 -5.79
CA LEU A 19 -10.28 -1.66 -4.92
C LEU A 19 -10.80 -0.73 -3.80
N ALA A 20 -11.92 -0.06 -4.05
CA ALA A 20 -12.58 0.77 -3.05
C ALA A 20 -13.08 -0.07 -1.86
N ASP A 21 -13.56 -1.29 -2.09
CA ASP A 21 -14.07 -2.16 -1.02
C ASP A 21 -12.94 -2.65 -0.11
N ILE A 22 -11.75 -2.90 -0.67
CA ILE A 22 -10.54 -3.22 0.11
C ILE A 22 -10.16 -2.04 1.00
N TRP A 23 -10.13 -0.82 0.42
CA TRP A 23 -9.74 0.38 1.14
C TRP A 23 -10.74 0.73 2.25
N SER A 24 -12.04 0.74 1.95
CA SER A 24 -13.11 0.98 2.93
C SER A 24 -13.06 -0.03 4.06
N PHE A 25 -12.85 -1.32 3.75
CA PHE A 25 -12.67 -2.35 4.77
C PHE A 25 -11.50 -2.03 5.70
N TYR A 26 -10.36 -1.58 5.17
CA TYR A 26 -9.24 -1.20 6.00
C TYR A 26 -9.55 0.02 6.89
N MET A 27 -10.19 1.05 6.33
CA MET A 27 -10.55 2.26 7.09
C MET A 27 -11.52 1.93 8.22
N ASP A 28 -12.59 1.20 7.92
CA ASP A 28 -13.70 0.91 8.84
C ASP A 28 -13.29 0.06 10.05
N ASN A 29 -12.22 -0.73 9.95
CA ASN A 29 -11.83 -1.60 11.05
C ASN A 29 -10.37 -1.61 11.48
N PHE A 30 -9.52 -0.73 10.92
CA PHE A 30 -8.15 -0.55 11.40
C PHE A 30 -7.70 0.92 11.48
N ALA A 31 -7.86 1.70 10.41
CA ALA A 31 -7.14 2.98 10.27
C ALA A 31 -7.38 4.00 11.39
N ASP A 32 -8.59 4.03 11.95
CA ASP A 32 -9.00 4.97 12.99
C ASP A 32 -8.85 4.43 14.43
N TYR A 33 -8.31 3.22 14.60
CA TYR A 33 -8.12 2.60 15.92
C TYR A 33 -6.69 2.83 16.41
N PRO A 34 -6.49 3.64 17.48
CA PRO A 34 -5.14 3.88 18.03
C PRO A 34 -4.45 2.58 18.45
N GLU A 35 -5.21 1.60 18.94
CA GLU A 35 -4.65 0.30 19.33
C GLU A 35 -4.05 -0.46 18.16
N PHE A 36 -4.42 -0.13 16.91
CA PHE A 36 -3.82 -0.72 15.72
C PHE A 36 -2.49 -0.03 15.36
N THR A 37 -2.46 1.31 15.39
CA THR A 37 -1.22 2.07 15.12
C THR A 37 -0.16 1.79 16.18
N ASP A 38 -0.56 1.56 17.43
CA ASP A 38 0.34 1.26 18.55
C ASP A 38 1.00 -0.13 18.47
N LEU A 39 0.53 -1.01 17.57
CA LEU A 39 1.17 -2.31 17.32
C LEU A 39 2.42 -2.19 16.44
N GLY A 40 2.60 -1.05 15.79
CA GLY A 40 3.68 -0.81 14.86
C GLY A 40 4.68 0.23 15.34
N GLU A 41 5.77 0.32 14.60
CA GLU A 41 6.81 1.32 14.81
C GLU A 41 7.04 2.12 13.52
N PRO A 42 7.43 3.40 13.62
CA PRO A 42 7.86 4.16 12.46
C PRO A 42 9.00 3.44 11.72
N ALA A 43 8.87 3.34 10.40
CA ALA A 43 9.81 2.61 9.57
C ALA A 43 10.25 3.43 8.34
N ALA A 44 11.34 2.98 7.72
CA ALA A 44 11.79 3.46 6.42
C ALA A 44 11.95 2.27 5.47
N ASN A 45 11.49 2.42 4.23
CA ASN A 45 11.60 1.37 3.22
C ASN A 45 11.74 1.99 1.82
N ASP A 46 12.93 1.88 1.24
CA ASP A 46 13.25 2.50 -0.06
C ASP A 46 12.43 1.94 -1.21
N TYR A 47 12.08 0.65 -1.15
CA TYR A 47 11.19 0.04 -2.13
C TYR A 47 9.80 0.67 -2.07
N LEU A 48 9.19 0.78 -0.88
CA LEU A 48 7.86 1.37 -0.72
C LEU A 48 7.86 2.86 -1.04
N ASN A 49 8.93 3.58 -0.71
CA ASN A 49 9.14 4.96 -1.15
C ASN A 49 9.09 5.07 -2.69
N ALA A 50 9.82 4.20 -3.40
CA ALA A 50 9.85 4.19 -4.85
C ALA A 50 8.50 3.77 -5.48
N VAL A 51 7.80 2.81 -4.86
CA VAL A 51 6.46 2.38 -5.30
C VAL A 51 5.46 3.52 -5.18
N VAL A 52 5.36 4.18 -4.02
CA VAL A 52 4.42 5.30 -3.82
C VAL A 52 4.70 6.42 -4.81
N GLN A 53 5.98 6.79 -4.98
CA GLN A 53 6.40 7.80 -5.95
C GLN A 53 5.97 7.44 -7.38
N LYS A 54 6.33 6.24 -7.86
CA LYS A 54 6.05 5.80 -9.23
C LYS A 54 4.56 5.62 -9.49
N THR A 55 3.84 5.00 -8.56
CA THR A 55 2.40 4.77 -8.67
C THR A 55 1.65 6.09 -8.73
N CYS A 56 1.99 7.06 -7.88
CA CYS A 56 1.36 8.38 -7.93
C CYS A 56 1.65 9.09 -9.26
N GLN A 57 2.90 9.07 -9.75
CA GLN A 57 3.23 9.64 -11.06
C GLN A 57 2.39 9.04 -12.19
N GLN A 58 2.17 7.72 -12.16
CA GLN A 58 1.30 7.03 -13.12
C GLN A 58 -0.18 7.41 -12.95
N MET A 59 -0.68 7.49 -11.70
CA MET A 59 -2.07 7.83 -11.40
C MET A 59 -2.49 9.22 -11.90
N PHE A 60 -1.57 10.19 -11.89
CA PHE A 60 -1.85 11.59 -12.25
C PHE A 60 -1.13 12.05 -13.52
N GLY A 61 -0.37 11.18 -14.19
CA GLY A 61 0.24 11.45 -15.49
C GLY A 61 1.30 12.55 -15.51
N GLN A 62 1.89 12.89 -14.36
CA GLN A 62 2.89 13.95 -14.24
C GLN A 62 3.92 13.63 -13.17
N SER A 63 5.06 14.32 -13.19
CA SER A 63 6.01 14.24 -12.08
C SER A 63 5.43 14.92 -10.85
N ILE A 64 5.43 14.23 -9.71
CA ILE A 64 4.82 14.71 -8.47
C ILE A 64 5.77 14.41 -7.32
N LYS A 65 5.76 15.28 -6.30
CA LYS A 65 6.52 15.06 -5.09
C LYS A 65 5.63 14.41 -4.03
N ILE A 66 6.11 13.32 -3.43
CA ILE A 66 5.54 12.75 -2.21
C ILE A 66 6.11 13.51 -1.00
N ASN A 67 5.25 13.93 -0.09
CA ASN A 67 5.61 14.61 1.15
C ASN A 67 4.99 13.87 2.33
N GLY A 68 5.64 13.95 3.50
CA GLY A 68 5.06 13.47 4.76
C GLY A 68 4.66 12.00 4.74
N PHE A 69 5.40 11.15 4.02
CA PHE A 69 5.15 9.72 4.04
C PHE A 69 5.57 9.17 5.41
N PHE A 70 4.58 8.84 6.23
CA PHE A 70 4.80 8.30 7.57
C PHE A 70 4.47 6.82 7.54
N LEU A 71 5.52 6.02 7.32
CA LEU A 71 5.40 4.58 7.20
C LEU A 71 5.48 3.93 8.58
N ILE A 72 4.51 3.06 8.87
CA ILE A 72 4.42 2.27 10.10
C ILE A 72 4.56 0.80 9.70
N HIS A 73 5.43 0.07 10.39
CA HIS A 73 5.62 -1.36 10.23
C HIS A 73 5.08 -2.10 11.44
N ILE A 74 4.27 -3.14 11.20
CA ILE A 74 3.78 -4.06 12.24
C ILE A 74 4.40 -5.43 11.96
N PRO A 75 5.58 -5.74 12.55
CA PRO A 75 6.37 -6.92 12.21
C PRO A 75 5.60 -8.23 12.40
N GLN A 76 4.82 -8.35 13.47
CA GLN A 76 4.05 -9.57 13.77
C GLN A 76 3.04 -9.95 12.67
N TYR A 77 2.61 -8.99 11.86
CA TYR A 77 1.66 -9.23 10.76
C TYR A 77 2.28 -9.03 9.38
N GLN A 78 3.59 -8.72 9.31
CA GLN A 78 4.31 -8.43 8.07
C GLN A 78 3.59 -7.35 7.25
N LEU A 79 3.12 -6.30 7.94
CA LEU A 79 2.29 -5.25 7.38
C LEU A 79 3.00 -3.91 7.47
N PHE A 80 3.08 -3.24 6.33
CA PHE A 80 3.39 -1.82 6.24
C PHE A 80 2.13 -1.03 5.91
N HIS A 81 1.92 0.08 6.60
CA HIS A 81 0.85 1.02 6.26
C HIS A 81 1.24 2.45 6.60
N GLY A 82 0.52 3.41 6.06
CA GLY A 82 0.73 4.80 6.47
C GLY A 82 0.18 5.85 5.52
N PRO A 83 -0.04 7.07 6.01
CA PRO A 83 -0.47 8.20 5.20
C PRO A 83 0.71 8.84 4.45
N PHE A 84 0.40 9.53 3.37
CA PHE A 84 1.31 10.43 2.67
C PHE A 84 0.52 11.56 2.00
N GLN A 85 1.25 12.57 1.50
CA GLN A 85 0.68 13.65 0.71
C GLN A 85 1.30 13.72 -0.68
N VAL A 86 0.49 14.03 -1.69
CA VAL A 86 0.92 14.18 -3.08
C VAL A 86 0.22 15.36 -3.76
N ALA A 87 0.97 16.42 -4.06
CA ALA A 87 0.42 17.67 -4.63
C ALA A 87 -0.84 18.17 -3.89
N GLY A 88 -0.77 18.23 -2.55
CA GLY A 88 -1.88 18.67 -1.67
C GLY A 88 -2.92 17.59 -1.36
N ARG A 89 -2.96 16.49 -2.13
CA ARG A 89 -3.89 15.38 -1.92
C ARG A 89 -3.41 14.49 -0.78
N ILE A 90 -4.36 13.99 -0.01
CA ILE A 90 -4.11 12.96 1.01
C ILE A 90 -4.18 11.60 0.32
N GLY A 91 -3.21 10.75 0.65
CA GLY A 91 -3.21 9.35 0.27
C GLY A 91 -2.77 8.45 1.41
N GLY A 92 -2.95 7.15 1.22
CA GLY A 92 -2.48 6.14 2.14
C GLY A 92 -2.12 4.85 1.42
N MET A 93 -1.33 4.03 2.10
CA MET A 93 -0.79 2.78 1.58
C MET A 93 -1.01 1.65 2.58
N ILE A 94 -1.29 0.46 2.07
CA ILE A 94 -1.29 -0.83 2.78
C ILE A 94 -0.38 -1.76 1.97
N TYR A 95 0.50 -2.51 2.60
CA TYR A 95 1.36 -3.51 1.95
C TYR A 95 1.67 -4.68 2.88
N PHE A 96 1.35 -5.89 2.43
CA PHE A 96 1.71 -7.12 3.14
C PHE A 96 2.97 -7.74 2.54
N GLU A 97 4.02 -7.88 3.34
CA GLU A 97 5.32 -8.39 2.88
C GLU A 97 5.28 -9.88 2.54
N ASP A 98 4.45 -10.66 3.21
CA ASP A 98 4.28 -12.09 2.94
C ASP A 98 3.52 -12.33 1.63
N LEU A 99 2.58 -11.46 1.30
CA LEU A 99 1.84 -11.51 0.03
C LEU A 99 2.61 -10.83 -1.11
N LYS A 100 3.52 -9.90 -0.78
CA LYS A 100 4.15 -9.00 -1.75
C LYS A 100 3.14 -8.18 -2.55
N VAL A 101 2.01 -7.86 -1.94
CA VAL A 101 0.92 -7.09 -2.55
C VAL A 101 0.57 -5.90 -1.66
N GLY A 102 0.27 -4.77 -2.29
CA GLY A 102 -0.21 -3.58 -1.60
C GLY A 102 -1.28 -2.82 -2.38
N LEU A 103 -1.90 -1.87 -1.69
CA LEU A 103 -2.92 -0.96 -2.22
C LEU A 103 -2.52 0.47 -1.85
N ILE A 104 -2.64 1.37 -2.82
CA ILE A 104 -2.54 2.82 -2.65
C ILE A 104 -3.89 3.43 -2.96
N ALA A 105 -4.35 4.33 -2.10
CA ALA A 105 -5.54 5.16 -2.30
C ALA A 105 -5.15 6.63 -2.17
N VAL A 106 -5.61 7.48 -3.09
CA VAL A 106 -5.32 8.92 -3.08
C VAL A 106 -6.57 9.70 -3.48
N SER A 107 -6.91 10.75 -2.73
CA SER A 107 -7.92 11.73 -3.15
C SER A 107 -7.63 12.23 -4.58
N ALA A 108 -8.65 12.24 -5.44
CA ALA A 108 -8.46 12.59 -6.85
C ALA A 108 -8.16 14.09 -7.03
N ASP A 109 -8.81 14.91 -6.21
CA ASP A 109 -8.78 16.37 -6.30
C ASP A 109 -8.17 17.03 -5.05
N TYR A 110 -7.73 18.27 -5.23
CA TYR A 110 -7.37 19.17 -4.14
C TYR A 110 -7.98 20.55 -4.43
N PRO A 111 -8.87 21.10 -3.58
CA PRO A 111 -9.34 20.50 -2.32
C PRO A 111 -10.05 19.15 -2.50
N PRO A 112 -10.08 18.27 -1.49
CA PRO A 112 -10.61 16.92 -1.62
C PRO A 112 -12.07 16.90 -2.10
N SER A 113 -12.35 16.02 -3.04
CA SER A 113 -13.71 15.62 -3.44
C SER A 113 -14.00 14.20 -2.92
N ASP A 114 -15.19 13.68 -3.20
CA ASP A 114 -15.57 12.29 -2.88
C ASP A 114 -14.91 11.26 -3.82
N LEU A 115 -14.07 11.72 -4.77
CA LEU A 115 -13.38 10.85 -5.72
C LEU A 115 -12.02 10.42 -5.20
N VAL A 116 -11.75 9.12 -5.31
CA VAL A 116 -10.48 8.49 -4.91
C VAL A 116 -9.92 7.69 -6.08
N LYS A 117 -8.61 7.81 -6.31
CA LYS A 117 -7.83 6.97 -7.23
C LYS A 117 -7.19 5.84 -6.45
N TYR A 118 -7.33 4.63 -6.97
CA TYR A 118 -6.77 3.42 -6.37
C TYR A 118 -5.76 2.75 -7.29
N SER A 119 -4.76 2.09 -6.71
CA SER A 119 -3.87 1.20 -7.44
C SER A 119 -3.43 0.07 -6.52
N ARG A 120 -3.68 -1.16 -6.96
CA ARG A 120 -3.06 -2.36 -6.40
C ARG A 120 -1.73 -2.60 -7.10
N PHE A 121 -0.70 -2.93 -6.33
CA PHE A 121 0.63 -3.23 -6.83
C PHE A 121 1.13 -4.55 -6.25
N SER A 122 2.03 -5.22 -6.98
CA SER A 122 2.70 -6.43 -6.52
C SER A 122 4.19 -6.39 -6.82
N GLU A 123 4.98 -7.02 -5.96
CA GLU A 123 6.39 -7.28 -6.25
C GLU A 123 6.48 -8.50 -7.18
N ILE A 124 7.08 -8.33 -8.35
CA ILE A 124 7.37 -9.45 -9.25
C ILE A 124 8.81 -9.88 -8.99
N LEU A 125 8.99 -11.07 -8.43
CA LEU A 125 10.27 -11.74 -8.41
C LEU A 125 10.62 -12.14 -9.85
N ASN A 126 11.51 -11.39 -10.49
CA ASN A 126 12.16 -11.84 -11.71
C ASN A 126 13.10 -12.99 -11.37
N LEU A 127 12.57 -14.21 -11.32
CA LEU A 127 13.38 -15.41 -11.42
C LEU A 127 13.92 -15.45 -12.85
N SER A 128 15.15 -14.99 -13.06
CA SER A 128 15.87 -15.25 -14.31
C SER A 128 15.78 -16.75 -14.60
N PRO A 129 15.38 -17.18 -15.82
CA PRO A 129 15.36 -18.61 -16.14
C PRO A 129 16.77 -19.19 -15.97
N PRO A 130 16.92 -20.45 -15.53
CA PRO A 130 18.22 -21.07 -15.40
C PRO A 130 18.91 -21.07 -16.76
N ASN A 131 20.12 -20.51 -16.82
CA ASN A 131 20.96 -20.53 -18.02
C ASN A 131 21.17 -21.99 -18.44
N HIS A 132 20.60 -22.37 -19.57
CA HIS A 132 20.77 -23.66 -20.19
C HIS A 132 22.13 -23.69 -20.91
N SER A 133 23.23 -23.59 -20.16
CA SER A 133 24.59 -23.60 -20.71
C SER A 133 25.57 -24.40 -19.86
N ASP A 134 25.11 -25.52 -19.30
CA ASP A 134 25.98 -26.56 -18.72
C ASP A 134 25.52 -27.95 -19.19
N ARG A 135 25.77 -28.23 -20.49
CA ARG A 135 25.96 -29.59 -21.01
C ARG A 135 27.00 -29.51 -22.13
N ASN A 136 28.26 -29.62 -21.73
CA ASN A 136 29.33 -30.17 -22.56
C ASN A 136 29.79 -31.46 -21.91
#